data_AF-A0A831UFY4-F1
#
_entry.id   AF-A0A831UFY4-F1
#
_cell.length_a   1.000
_cell.length_b   1.000
_cell.length_c   1.000
_cell.angle_alpha   90.00
_cell.angle_beta   90.00
_cell.angle_gamma   90.00
#
_symmetry.space_group_name_H-M   'P 1'
#
loop_
_entity.id
_entity.type
_entity.pdbx_description
1 polymer ?
#
loop_
_entity_poly.entity_id
_entity_poly.type
_entity_poly.pdbx_seq_one_letter_code
_entity_poly.pdbx_strand_id
1 'polypeptide(L)'
;MPEFSDVPRDMDVLDSILSKETKNGFLVDVRLVKRPRQYEAALFLNGKYKPGPPVPRPLDNPTSEATHWMGVRPSVGFTYEEAGTIIDEVTAQNTLRRILFSDKWGKEYE
;
A
#
# COMPACT_ATOMS: atom_id res chain seq x y z
N MET A 1 -14.13 7.49 -13.42
CA MET A 1 -13.03 6.80 -12.72
C MET A 1 -12.25 7.88 -12.00
N PRO A 2 -11.89 7.75 -10.71
CA PRO A 2 -10.98 8.71 -10.10
C PRO A 2 -9.68 8.71 -10.92
N GLU A 3 -9.27 9.88 -11.40
CA GLU A 3 -8.02 10.04 -12.14
C GLU A 3 -6.87 9.92 -11.13
N PHE A 4 -6.13 8.81 -11.18
CA PHE A 4 -4.93 8.66 -10.38
C PHE A 4 -3.79 9.47 -10.99
N SER A 5 -3.16 10.31 -10.18
CA SER A 5 -2.01 11.11 -10.62
C SER A 5 -0.70 10.54 -10.10
N ASP A 6 0.40 10.84 -10.80
CA ASP A 6 1.78 10.47 -10.43
C ASP A 6 2.03 8.94 -10.36
N VAL A 7 1.17 8.14 -11.00
CA VAL A 7 1.36 6.69 -11.11
C VAL A 7 2.53 6.40 -12.06
N PRO A 8 3.52 5.59 -11.64
CA PRO A 8 4.60 5.14 -12.51
C PRO A 8 4.08 4.42 -13.76
N ARG A 9 4.75 4.60 -14.90
CA ARG A 9 4.32 3.99 -16.18
C ARG A 9 4.36 2.46 -16.18
N ASP A 10 5.12 1.85 -15.28
CA ASP A 10 5.25 0.41 -15.09
C ASP A 10 4.26 -0.16 -14.07
N MET A 11 3.30 0.64 -13.61
CA MET A 11 2.35 0.27 -12.57
C MET A 11 0.91 0.31 -13.11
N ASP A 12 0.28 -0.86 -13.18
CA ASP A 12 -1.14 -0.96 -13.48
C ASP A 12 -1.94 -0.92 -12.18
N VAL A 13 -2.84 0.06 -12.04
CA VAL A 13 -3.72 0.18 -10.87
C VAL A 13 -4.94 -0.71 -11.06
N LEU A 14 -5.17 -1.62 -10.12
CA LEU A 14 -6.26 -2.58 -10.14
C LEU A 14 -7.32 -2.20 -9.08
N ASP A 15 -7.78 -3.19 -8.33
CA ASP A 15 -8.88 -3.07 -7.38
C ASP A 15 -8.52 -2.28 -6.12
N SER A 16 -9.54 -1.63 -5.55
CA SER A 16 -9.46 -0.99 -4.24
C SER A 16 -9.50 -2.06 -3.16
N ILE A 17 -8.49 -2.08 -2.29
CA ILE A 17 -8.41 -3.00 -1.15
C ILE A 17 -9.04 -2.34 0.08
N LEU A 18 -8.68 -1.08 0.34
CA LEU A 18 -9.14 -0.33 1.50
C LEU A 18 -9.25 1.15 1.15
N SER A 19 -10.39 1.77 1.44
CA SER A 19 -10.57 3.22 1.31
C SER A 19 -11.07 3.78 2.63
N LYS A 20 -10.39 4.79 3.15
CA LYS A 20 -10.77 5.48 4.39
C LYS A 20 -10.52 6.98 4.31
N GLU A 21 -11.29 7.74 5.07
CA GLU A 21 -11.05 9.17 5.25
C GLU A 21 -10.34 9.39 6.59
N THR A 22 -9.24 10.13 6.55
CA THR A 22 -8.52 10.52 7.77
C THR A 22 -9.23 11.68 8.46
N LYS A 23 -9.03 11.83 9.78
CA LYS A 23 -9.57 12.97 10.57
C LYS A 23 -9.19 14.34 10.00
N ASN A 24 -8.13 14.41 9.18
CA ASN A 24 -7.65 15.63 8.52
C ASN A 24 -8.31 15.88 7.14
N GLY A 25 -9.31 15.08 6.75
CA GLY A 25 -10.02 15.21 5.47
C GLY A 25 -9.26 14.65 4.25
N PHE A 26 -8.15 13.92 4.46
CA PHE A 26 -7.49 13.21 3.36
C PHE A 26 -8.18 11.87 3.11
N LEU A 27 -8.55 11.61 1.86
CA LEU A 27 -8.97 10.31 1.37
C LEU A 27 -7.72 9.45 1.16
N VAL A 28 -7.64 8.38 1.92
CA VAL A 28 -6.65 7.32 1.80
C VAL A 28 -7.28 6.19 1.02
N ASP A 29 -6.75 5.90 -0.16
CA ASP A 29 -7.15 4.74 -0.96
C ASP A 29 -5.93 3.83 -1.13
N VAL A 30 -6.04 2.58 -0.67
CA VAL A 30 -5.04 1.54 -0.85
C VAL A 30 -5.54 0.60 -1.92
N ARG A 31 -4.79 0.51 -3.01
CA ARG A 31 -5.15 -0.31 -4.16
C ARG A 31 -4.15 -1.40 -4.40
N LEU A 32 -4.65 -2.51 -4.92
CA LEU A 32 -3.82 -3.53 -5.53
C LEU A 32 -3.25 -2.95 -6.82
N VAL A 33 -1.95 -3.08 -7.01
CA VAL A 33 -1.28 -2.69 -8.24
C VAL A 33 -0.45 -3.84 -8.79
N LYS A 34 -0.33 -3.90 -10.10
CA LYS A 34 0.54 -4.83 -10.78
C LYS A 34 1.79 -4.09 -11.27
N ARG A 35 2.93 -4.49 -10.70
CA ARG A 35 4.26 -4.17 -11.24
C ARG A 35 4.74 -5.32 -12.15
N PRO A 36 5.78 -5.12 -12.99
CA PRO A 36 6.18 -6.11 -13.99
C PRO A 36 6.41 -7.51 -13.39
N ARG A 37 6.94 -7.58 -12.17
CA ARG A 37 7.28 -8.84 -11.50
C ARG A 37 6.31 -9.32 -10.44
N GLN A 38 5.52 -8.43 -9.82
CA GLN A 38 4.67 -8.80 -8.69
C GLN A 38 3.45 -7.90 -8.49
N TYR A 39 2.52 -8.38 -7.67
CA TYR A 39 1.42 -7.58 -7.15
C TYR A 39 1.86 -6.93 -5.85
N GLU A 40 1.49 -5.67 -5.66
CA GLU A 40 1.84 -4.85 -4.51
C GLU A 40 0.61 -4.04 -4.08
N ALA A 41 0.63 -3.51 -2.87
CA ALA A 41 -0.26 -2.45 -2.44
C ALA A 41 0.35 -1.10 -2.78
N ALA A 42 -0.44 -0.19 -3.34
CA ALA A 42 -0.08 1.20 -3.54
C ALA A 42 -1.01 2.11 -2.74
N LEU A 43 -0.42 3.14 -2.16
CA LEU A 43 -1.13 4.16 -1.41
C LEU A 43 -1.45 5.34 -2.32
N PHE A 44 -2.69 5.78 -2.29
CA PHE A 44 -3.17 6.99 -2.93
C PHE A 44 -3.75 7.92 -1.88
N LEU A 45 -3.29 9.18 -1.88
CA LEU A 45 -3.80 10.23 -1.02
C LEU A 45 -4.50 11.27 -1.88
N ASN A 46 -5.81 11.43 -1.71
CA ASN A 46 -6.65 12.29 -2.56
C ASN A 46 -6.44 12.00 -4.06
N GLY A 47 -6.34 10.72 -4.43
CA GLY A 47 -6.09 10.29 -5.81
C GLY A 47 -4.64 10.39 -6.29
N LYS A 48 -3.72 10.96 -5.49
CA LYS A 48 -2.30 11.06 -5.84
C LYS A 48 -1.52 9.87 -5.32
N TYR A 49 -0.80 9.18 -6.21
CA TYR A 49 0.09 8.08 -5.86
C TYR A 49 1.16 8.53 -4.86
N LYS A 50 1.41 7.68 -3.86
CA LYS A 50 2.46 7.86 -2.87
C LYS A 50 3.40 6.66 -2.90
N PRO A 51 4.71 6.90 -3.13
CA PRO A 51 5.69 5.84 -3.01
C PRO A 51 5.76 5.37 -1.55
N GLY A 52 5.99 4.07 -1.37
CA GLY A 52 5.96 3.41 -0.08
C GLY A 52 6.30 1.93 -0.20
N PRO A 53 6.36 1.21 0.94
CA PRO A 53 6.56 -0.22 0.92
C PRO A 53 5.44 -0.93 0.16
N PRO A 54 5.73 -2.08 -0.49
CA PRO A 54 4.76 -2.83 -1.29
C PRO A 54 3.65 -3.49 -0.46
N VAL A 55 3.78 -3.52 0.86
CA VAL A 55 2.77 -3.93 1.85
C VAL A 55 2.94 -3.08 3.12
N PRO A 56 1.90 -2.95 3.97
CA PRO A 56 2.02 -2.23 5.24
C PRO A 56 3.12 -2.84 6.11
N ARG A 57 3.92 -1.99 6.75
CA ARG A 57 4.99 -2.43 7.66
C ARG A 57 4.62 -2.13 9.11
N PRO A 58 5.04 -2.97 10.08
CA PRO A 58 4.87 -2.66 11.49
C PRO A 58 5.51 -1.32 11.84
N LEU A 59 4.86 -0.57 12.74
CA LEU A 59 5.45 0.58 13.39
C LEU A 59 6.41 0.11 14.50
N ASP A 60 7.55 0.77 14.65
CA ASP A 60 8.49 0.49 15.74
C ASP A 60 7.82 0.71 17.11
N ASN A 61 6.98 1.73 17.21
CA ASN A 61 6.17 2.04 18.39
C ASN A 61 4.68 2.06 17.99
N PRO A 62 3.98 0.91 18.05
CA PRO A 62 2.55 0.87 17.76
C PRO A 62 1.78 1.71 18.78
N THR A 63 0.77 2.41 18.30
CA THR A 63 -0.17 3.19 19.11
C THR A 63 -1.52 2.47 19.17
N SER A 64 -2.42 2.93 20.04
CA SER A 64 -3.79 2.40 20.09
C SER A 64 -4.57 2.60 18.78
N GLU A 65 -4.20 3.60 17.97
CA GLU A 65 -4.89 3.93 16.71
C GLU A 65 -4.21 3.34 15.46
N ALA A 66 -2.91 3.03 15.52
CA ALA A 66 -2.16 2.50 14.38
C ALA A 66 -1.03 1.57 14.83
N THR A 67 -0.95 0.39 14.22
CA THR A 67 0.09 -0.62 14.45
C THR A 67 1.01 -0.79 13.25
N HIS A 68 0.54 -0.44 12.06
CA HIS A 68 1.29 -0.53 10.81
C HIS A 68 1.29 0.81 10.08
N TRP A 69 2.19 0.95 9.11
CA TRP A 69 2.29 2.15 8.28
C TRP A 69 2.60 1.83 6.82
N MET A 70 2.25 2.76 5.95
CA MET A 70 2.64 2.76 4.53
C MET A 70 2.85 4.21 4.04
N GLY A 71 3.64 4.37 2.97
CA GLY A 71 3.95 5.66 2.35
C GLY A 71 5.17 6.35 2.96
N VAL A 72 5.95 7.04 2.13
CA VAL A 72 7.17 7.77 2.57
C VAL A 72 6.82 8.96 3.44
N ARG A 73 6.15 9.98 2.89
CA ARG A 73 5.66 11.20 3.59
C ARG A 73 4.52 11.87 2.80
N PRO A 74 3.36 12.18 3.41
CA PRO A 74 2.97 11.76 4.76
C PRO A 74 2.81 10.23 4.82
N SER A 75 3.23 9.62 5.93
CA SER A 75 2.95 8.21 6.20
C SER A 75 1.52 8.06 6.69
N VAL A 76 0.89 6.95 6.34
CA VAL A 76 -0.46 6.62 6.76
C VAL A 76 -0.39 5.44 7.72
N GLY A 77 -0.99 5.61 8.90
CA GLY A 77 -1.15 4.56 9.89
C GLY A 77 -2.34 3.66 9.58
N PHE A 78 -2.15 2.37 9.82
CA PHE A 78 -3.17 1.34 9.68
C PHE A 78 -3.33 0.56 10.99
N THR A 79 -4.56 0.13 11.26
CA THR A 79 -4.81 -0.83 12.33
C THR A 79 -4.25 -2.20 11.94
N TYR A 80 -4.22 -3.12 12.91
CA TYR A 80 -3.75 -4.50 12.64
C TYR A 80 -4.64 -5.20 11.60
N GLU A 81 -5.96 -5.01 11.68
CA GLU A 81 -6.92 -5.63 10.77
C GLU A 81 -6.85 -5.04 9.35
N GLU A 82 -6.70 -3.71 9.25
CA GLU A 82 -6.51 -3.03 7.96
C GLU A 82 -5.23 -3.52 7.28
N ALA A 83 -4.13 -3.59 8.05
CA ALA A 83 -2.86 -4.07 7.53
C ALA A 83 -2.93 -5.53 7.09
N GLY A 84 -3.57 -6.39 7.89
CA GLY A 84 -3.80 -7.80 7.56
C GLY A 84 -4.56 -7.95 6.25
N THR A 85 -5.67 -7.22 6.09
CA THR A 85 -6.47 -7.24 4.85
C THR A 85 -5.62 -6.91 3.61
N ILE A 86 -4.76 -5.89 3.71
CA ILE A 86 -3.89 -5.48 2.60
C ILE A 86 -2.84 -6.56 2.30
N ILE A 87 -2.22 -7.13 3.33
CA ILE A 87 -1.21 -8.18 3.18
C ILE A 87 -1.82 -9.43 2.57
N ASP A 88 -3.00 -9.83 3.04
CA ASP A 88 -3.71 -11.03 2.59
C ASP A 88 -4.10 -10.92 1.12
N GLU A 89 -4.64 -9.76 0.69
CA GLU A 89 -5.02 -9.55 -0.70
C GLU A 89 -3.79 -9.57 -1.64
N VAL A 90 -2.73 -8.86 -1.28
CA VAL A 90 -1.48 -8.87 -2.06
C VAL A 90 -0.89 -10.29 -2.12
N THR A 91 -0.88 -11.00 -1.00
CA THR A 91 -0.34 -12.36 -0.90
C THR A 91 -1.18 -13.35 -1.71
N ALA A 92 -2.51 -13.27 -1.63
CA ALA A 92 -3.44 -14.10 -2.39
C ALA A 92 -3.23 -13.92 -3.90
N GLN A 93 -3.12 -12.68 -4.38
CA GLN A 93 -2.98 -12.38 -5.80
C GLN A 93 -1.63 -12.84 -6.37
N ASN A 94 -0.55 -12.72 -5.59
CA ASN A 94 0.76 -13.26 -5.95
C ASN A 94 0.76 -14.80 -5.92
N THR A 95 0.15 -15.40 -4.89
CA THR A 95 0.08 -16.87 -4.73
C THR A 95 -0.71 -17.53 -5.85
N LEU A 96 -1.90 -16.99 -6.18
CA LEU A 96 -2.76 -17.48 -7.25
C LEU A 96 -2.04 -17.50 -8.62
N ARG A 97 -1.13 -16.55 -8.84
CA ARG A 97 -0.35 -16.43 -10.08
C ARG A 97 1.06 -16.99 -9.99
N ARG A 98 1.39 -17.68 -8.89
CA ARG A 98 2.71 -18.32 -8.64
C ARG A 98 3.87 -17.33 -8.78
N ILE A 99 3.66 -16.10 -8.33
CA ILE A 99 4.68 -15.06 -8.32
C ILE A 99 5.38 -15.07 -6.97
N LEU A 100 6.71 -15.04 -6.99
CA LEU A 100 7.51 -14.83 -5.78
C LEU A 100 7.51 -13.36 -5.41
N PHE A 101 6.85 -13.03 -4.29
CA PHE A 101 6.87 -11.69 -3.73
C PHE A 101 8.25 -11.34 -3.16
N SER A 102 8.73 -10.14 -3.45
CA SER A 102 10.01 -9.60 -3.01
C SER A 102 9.80 -8.17 -2.50
N ASP A 103 9.92 -8.00 -1.19
CA ASP A 103 9.95 -6.67 -0.58
C ASP A 103 11.40 -6.14 -0.59
N LYS A 104 11.65 -5.18 -1.48
CA LYS A 104 12.93 -4.46 -1.60
C LYS A 104 12.88 -3.06 -1.03
N TRP A 105 11.77 -2.65 -0.42
CA TRP A 105 11.62 -1.29 0.05
C TRP A 105 12.61 -0.97 1.18
N GLY A 106 13.39 0.10 1.01
CA GLY A 106 14.38 0.55 1.99
C GLY A 106 15.70 -0.21 2.00
N LYS A 107 15.91 -1.22 1.14
CA LYS A 107 17.17 -2.00 1.05
C LYS A 107 18.31 -1.31 0.27
N GLU A 108 18.18 -0.03 -0.06
CA GLU A 108 19.23 0.73 -0.77
C GLU A 108 20.18 1.50 0.17
N TYR A 109 20.07 1.33 1.49
CA TYR A 109 20.93 2.00 2.48
C TYR A 109 21.39 1.07 3.63
N GLU A 110 21.84 -0.15 3.32
CA GLU A 110 22.74 -0.94 4.19
C GLU A 110 24.08 -1.17 3.49
#